data_AF-A0A7X8F4M5-F1
#
_entry.id   AF-A0A7X8F4M5-F1
#
_cell.length_a   1.000
_cell.length_b   1.000
_cell.length_c   1.000
_cell.angle_alpha   90.00
_cell.angle_beta   90.00
_cell.angle_gamma   90.00
#
_symmetry.space_group_name_H-M   'P 1'
#
loop_
_entity.id
_entity.type
_entity.pdbx_description
1 polymer ?
#
loop_
_entity_poly.entity_id
_entity_poly.type
_entity_poly.pdbx_seq_one_letter_code
_entity_poly.pdbx_strand_id
1 'polypeptide(L)'
;MGSKKYKIVFAILIVLFLVLATSTLITSCKSTGPVTSSTAFPENCTILGRVTIKTDSEKSGYFILLEEAKRKFPGTDDVVNIIVDVERTNYFIFYKTQYKMSGIAIRFNK
;
A
#
# COMPACT_ATOMS: atom_id res chain seq x y z
N MET A 1 17.65 26.87 -48.97
CA MET A 1 16.41 26.06 -48.83
C MET A 1 16.44 25.11 -47.62
N GLY A 2 17.25 25.38 -46.57
CA GLY A 2 17.31 24.55 -45.36
C GLY A 2 16.39 25.00 -44.23
N SER A 3 15.81 26.21 -44.33
CA SER A 3 15.24 26.90 -43.17
C SER A 3 13.88 26.44 -42.67
N LYS A 4 13.04 26.00 -43.59
CA LYS A 4 11.68 25.56 -43.26
C LYS A 4 11.66 24.13 -42.71
N LYS A 5 12.62 23.29 -43.13
CA LYS A 5 12.69 21.87 -42.73
C LYS A 5 13.01 21.71 -41.24
N TYR A 6 13.96 22.48 -40.70
CA TYR A 6 14.27 22.41 -39.27
C TYR A 6 13.14 22.93 -38.38
N LYS A 7 12.37 23.93 -38.83
CA LYS A 7 11.21 24.43 -38.08
C LYS A 7 10.10 23.37 -37.97
N ILE A 8 9.88 22.61 -39.06
CA ILE A 8 8.91 21.52 -39.10
C ILE A 8 9.38 20.35 -38.22
N VAL A 9 10.65 19.95 -38.33
CA VAL A 9 11.22 18.88 -37.49
C VAL A 9 11.16 19.25 -36.01
N PHE A 10 11.46 20.51 -35.67
CA PHE A 10 11.39 21.01 -34.31
C PHE A 10 9.95 21.04 -33.77
N ALA A 11 8.98 21.43 -34.59
CA ALA A 11 7.55 21.37 -34.23
C ALA A 11 7.07 19.93 -33.98
N ILE A 12 7.50 18.97 -34.80
CA ILE A 12 7.17 17.55 -34.62
C ILE A 12 7.75 17.02 -33.31
N LEU A 13 8.99 17.38 -32.97
CA LEU A 13 9.63 16.99 -31.71
C LEU A 13 8.92 17.57 -30.48
N ILE A 14 8.46 18.83 -30.54
CA ILE A 14 7.67 19.45 -29.46
C ILE A 14 6.34 18.72 -29.26
N VAL A 15 5.63 18.41 -30.36
CA VAL A 15 4.35 17.70 -30.28
C VAL A 15 4.56 16.28 -29.73
N LEU A 16 5.61 15.58 -30.15
CA LEU A 16 5.94 14.26 -29.64
C LEU A 16 6.27 14.31 -28.14
N PHE A 17 7.04 15.31 -27.71
CA PHE A 17 7.36 15.51 -26.30
C PHE A 17 6.12 15.85 -25.46
N LEU A 18 5.19 16.64 -25.99
CA LEU A 18 3.90 16.92 -25.33
C LEU A 18 3.07 15.63 -25.16
N VAL A 19 2.99 14.80 -26.20
CA VAL A 19 2.25 13.53 -26.15
C VAL A 19 2.86 12.59 -25.12
N LEU A 20 4.20 12.48 -25.08
CA LEU A 20 4.94 11.72 -24.07
C LEU A 20 4.78 12.29 -22.65
N ALA A 21 4.72 13.61 -22.49
CA ALA A 21 4.48 14.23 -21.20
C ALA A 21 3.06 13.93 -20.69
N THR A 22 2.05 13.98 -21.58
CA THR A 22 0.66 13.67 -21.20
C THR A 22 0.42 12.20 -20.88
N SER A 23 1.19 11.26 -21.44
CA SER A 23 1.05 9.83 -21.12
C SER A 23 1.58 9.45 -19.73
N THR A 24 2.34 10.34 -19.07
CA THR A 24 2.74 10.14 -17.66
C THR A 24 1.64 10.48 -16.66
N LEU A 25 0.54 11.10 -17.09
CA LEU A 25 -0.62 11.42 -16.25
C LEU A 25 -1.55 10.22 -16.03
N ILE A 26 -1.15 9.00 -16.40
CA ILE A 26 -1.87 7.77 -16.04
C ILE A 26 -1.76 7.61 -14.52
N THR A 27 -2.71 8.22 -13.81
CA THR A 27 -2.88 8.11 -12.37
C THR A 27 -2.96 6.63 -12.01
N SER A 28 -2.01 6.14 -11.21
CA SER A 28 -2.04 4.77 -10.71
C SER A 28 -3.33 4.58 -9.91
N CYS A 29 -4.30 3.89 -10.50
CA CYS A 29 -5.54 3.55 -9.80
C CYS A 29 -5.20 2.47 -8.77
N LYS A 30 -5.48 2.77 -7.49
CA LYS A 30 -5.28 1.84 -6.38
C LYS A 30 -6.65 1.29 -5.99
N SER A 31 -6.80 -0.03 -6.12
CA SER A 31 -7.97 -0.74 -5.61
C SER A 31 -7.61 -1.44 -4.31
N THR A 32 -8.47 -1.31 -3.30
CA THR A 32 -8.33 -1.95 -1.99
C THR A 32 -9.53 -2.84 -1.73
N GLY A 33 -9.29 -4.12 -1.46
CA GLY A 33 -10.32 -5.08 -1.09
C GLY A 33 -9.94 -5.84 0.18
N PRO A 34 -10.88 -6.07 1.11
CA PRO A 34 -10.62 -6.86 2.30
C PRO A 34 -10.49 -8.34 1.91
N VAL A 35 -9.44 -8.98 2.40
CA VAL A 35 -9.16 -10.41 2.21
C VAL A 35 -9.72 -11.21 3.37
N THR A 36 -9.51 -10.75 4.61
CA THR A 36 -10.03 -11.37 5.84
C THR A 36 -10.22 -10.32 6.93
N SER A 37 -11.22 -10.53 7.80
CA SER A 37 -11.44 -9.74 9.02
C SER A 37 -11.91 -10.65 10.16
N SER A 38 -11.21 -10.63 11.29
CA SER A 38 -11.72 -11.16 12.58
C SER A 38 -12.10 -9.96 13.44
N THR A 39 -13.21 -9.96 14.19
CA THR A 39 -13.67 -8.78 14.95
C THR A 39 -13.84 -9.02 16.45
N ALA A 40 -13.53 -10.23 16.95
CA ALA A 40 -13.69 -10.57 18.35
C ALA A 40 -12.56 -9.98 19.21
N PHE A 41 -12.94 -9.43 20.37
CA PHE A 41 -12.00 -9.04 21.42
C PHE A 41 -12.03 -10.07 22.55
N PRO A 42 -10.87 -10.46 23.11
CA PRO A 42 -10.82 -11.29 24.30
C PRO A 42 -11.28 -10.51 25.54
N GLU A 43 -11.82 -11.23 26.51
CA GLU A 43 -12.21 -10.66 27.82
C GLU A 43 -10.97 -10.23 28.62
N ASN A 44 -11.13 -9.26 29.52
CA ASN A 44 -10.09 -8.77 30.42
C ASN A 44 -8.81 -8.28 29.71
N CYS A 45 -8.95 -7.46 28.66
CA CYS A 45 -7.80 -6.84 27.99
C CYS A 45 -7.86 -5.31 28.00
N THR A 46 -6.68 -4.69 27.98
CA THR A 46 -6.49 -3.27 27.71
C THR A 46 -6.07 -3.07 26.26
N ILE A 47 -6.79 -2.19 25.55
CA ILE A 47 -6.46 -1.80 24.18
C ILE A 47 -5.29 -0.81 24.22
N LEU A 48 -4.18 -1.16 23.55
CA LEU A 48 -3.00 -0.30 23.46
C LEU A 48 -3.06 0.63 22.25
N GLY A 49 -3.62 0.15 21.13
CA GLY A 49 -3.83 0.95 19.93
C GLY A 49 -3.78 0.16 18.64
N ARG A 50 -3.95 0.85 17.51
CA ARG A 50 -3.91 0.24 16.17
C ARG A 50 -2.49 0.17 15.61
N VAL A 51 -2.12 -1.01 15.12
CA VAL A 51 -0.88 -1.26 14.36
C VAL A 51 -1.22 -1.52 12.90
N THR A 52 -0.34 -1.11 11.99
CA THR A 52 -0.51 -1.32 10.54
C THR A 52 0.85 -1.53 9.90
N ILE A 53 0.96 -2.55 9.06
CA ILE A 53 2.13 -2.86 8.26
C ILE A 53 1.75 -2.97 6.78
N LYS A 54 2.70 -2.66 5.90
CA LYS A 54 2.62 -2.93 4.47
C LYS A 54 3.71 -3.92 4.11
N THR A 55 3.33 -5.04 3.51
CA THR A 55 4.25 -6.11 3.14
C THR A 55 3.98 -6.57 1.71
N ASP A 56 5.00 -7.12 1.08
CA ASP A 56 4.82 -7.93 -0.12
C ASP A 56 4.31 -9.34 0.30
N SER A 57 3.67 -10.06 -0.62
CA SER A 57 2.91 -11.31 -0.36
C SER A 57 3.68 -12.33 0.49
N GLU A 58 4.97 -12.50 0.19
CA GLU A 58 5.85 -13.51 0.80
C GLU A 58 6.28 -13.17 2.23
N LYS A 59 6.05 -11.93 2.68
CA LYS A 59 6.42 -11.44 4.02
C LYS A 59 5.21 -10.96 4.82
N SER A 60 4.00 -11.41 4.47
CA SER A 60 2.79 -11.09 5.21
C SER A 60 2.54 -12.15 6.27
N GLY A 61 2.38 -11.77 7.53
CA GLY A 61 2.16 -12.73 8.60
C GLY A 61 1.88 -12.10 9.96
N TYR A 62 1.10 -12.81 10.77
CA TYR A 62 0.72 -12.40 12.12
C TYR A 62 1.93 -12.02 12.99
N PHE A 63 3.02 -12.80 12.92
CA PHE A 63 4.22 -12.54 13.74
C PHE A 63 4.88 -11.20 13.44
N ILE A 64 4.88 -10.77 12.18
CA ILE A 64 5.45 -9.47 11.79
C ILE A 64 4.58 -8.32 12.30
N LEU A 65 3.25 -8.50 12.26
CA LEU A 65 2.30 -7.55 12.84
C LEU A 65 2.47 -7.46 14.36
N LEU A 66 2.66 -8.59 15.03
CA LEU A 66 2.89 -8.67 16.48
C LEU A 66 4.23 -8.04 16.88
N GLU A 67 5.30 -8.28 16.11
CA GLU A 67 6.61 -7.68 16.35
C GLU A 67 6.54 -6.16 16.24
N GLU A 68 5.89 -5.65 15.18
CA GLU A 68 5.65 -4.21 15.02
C GLU A 68 4.78 -3.64 16.15
N ALA A 69 3.78 -4.39 16.61
CA ALA A 69 2.95 -4.00 17.74
C ALA A 69 3.76 -3.89 19.03
N LYS A 70 4.62 -4.88 19.33
CA LYS A 70 5.52 -4.86 20.49
C LYS A 70 6.54 -3.73 20.43
N ARG A 71 7.04 -3.40 19.23
CA ARG A 71 7.94 -2.27 18.99
C ARG A 71 7.26 -0.93 19.27
N LYS A 72 6.01 -0.77 18.81
CA LYS A 72 5.25 0.48 18.92
C LYS A 72 4.59 0.67 20.28
N PHE A 73 4.10 -0.41 20.88
CA PHE A 73 3.41 -0.44 22.16
C PHE A 73 4.10 -1.43 23.10
N PRO A 74 5.05 -0.97 23.92
CA PRO A 74 5.73 -1.81 24.91
C PRO A 74 4.72 -2.54 25.81
N GLY A 75 4.93 -3.84 26.03
CA GLY A 75 4.00 -4.68 26.80
C GLY A 75 2.73 -5.08 26.04
N THR A 76 2.78 -5.12 24.71
CA THR A 76 1.77 -5.84 23.90
C THR A 76 1.92 -7.34 24.13
N ASP A 77 0.82 -7.99 24.48
CA ASP A 77 0.75 -9.44 24.61
C ASP A 77 0.29 -10.07 23.28
N ASP A 78 -0.69 -9.46 22.61
CA ASP A 78 -1.31 -10.00 21.39
C ASP A 78 -1.83 -8.88 20.46
N VAL A 79 -2.15 -9.23 19.22
CA VAL A 79 -2.84 -8.39 18.24
C VAL A 79 -4.12 -9.06 17.78
N VAL A 80 -5.24 -8.39 17.99
CA VAL A 80 -6.58 -8.87 17.64
C VAL A 80 -7.20 -7.97 16.57
N ASN A 81 -8.42 -8.32 16.14
CA ASN A 81 -9.15 -7.59 15.12
C ASN A 81 -8.33 -7.33 13.84
N ILE A 82 -7.70 -8.40 13.34
CA ILE A 82 -6.77 -8.31 12.22
C ILE A 82 -7.56 -8.21 10.92
N ILE A 83 -7.20 -7.22 10.11
CA ILE A 83 -7.73 -6.96 8.78
C ILE A 83 -6.57 -7.02 7.79
N VAL A 84 -6.74 -7.79 6.72
CA VAL A 84 -5.79 -7.87 5.62
C VAL A 84 -6.44 -7.31 4.37
N ASP A 85 -5.90 -6.21 3.86
CA ASP A 85 -6.32 -5.62 2.59
C ASP A 85 -5.29 -5.93 1.50
N VAL A 86 -5.77 -6.22 0.29
CA VAL A 86 -4.92 -6.27 -0.90
C VAL A 86 -4.94 -4.91 -1.60
N GLU A 87 -3.78 -4.27 -1.72
CA GLU A 87 -3.57 -3.07 -2.52
C GLU A 87 -3.01 -3.48 -3.88
N ARG A 88 -3.79 -3.33 -4.95
CA ARG A 88 -3.28 -3.49 -6.33
C ARG A 88 -3.02 -2.13 -6.95
N THR A 89 -1.76 -1.90 -7.35
CA THR A 89 -1.36 -0.71 -8.09
C THR A 89 -1.13 -1.10 -9.54
N ASN A 90 -1.98 -0.57 -10.43
CA ASN A 90 -1.89 -0.85 -11.87
C ASN A 90 -0.96 0.15 -12.57
N TYR A 91 -0.05 -0.39 -13.38
CA TYR A 91 0.90 0.33 -14.23
C TYR A 91 0.76 -0.14 -15.68
N PHE A 92 -0.22 0.42 -16.39
CA PHE A 92 -0.52 0.15 -17.81
C PHE A 92 -0.76 -1.34 -18.13
N ILE A 93 0.28 -2.16 -18.30
CA ILE A 93 0.22 -3.62 -18.53
C ILE A 93 0.68 -4.47 -17.34
N PHE A 94 1.31 -3.87 -16.33
CA PHE A 94 1.79 -4.55 -15.14
C PHE A 94 0.96 -4.15 -13.92
N TYR A 95 0.87 -5.02 -12.93
CA TYR A 95 0.29 -4.68 -11.63
C TYR A 95 1.25 -5.08 -10.53
N LYS A 96 1.36 -4.23 -9.51
CA LYS A 96 2.04 -4.56 -8.25
C LYS A 96 0.97 -4.85 -7.20
N THR A 97 1.05 -6.02 -6.59
CA THR A 97 0.22 -6.41 -5.45
C THR A 97 0.98 -6.16 -4.16
N GLN A 98 0.39 -5.46 -3.21
CA GLN A 98 0.88 -5.31 -1.85
C GLN A 98 -0.21 -5.69 -0.87
N TYR A 99 0.19 -6.13 0.32
CA TYR A 99 -0.74 -6.46 1.39
C TYR A 99 -0.58 -5.46 2.51
N LYS A 100 -1.70 -4.88 2.94
CA LYS A 100 -1.76 -4.01 4.10
C LYS A 100 -2.46 -4.77 5.21
N MET A 101 -1.72 -5.09 6.25
CA MET A 101 -2.26 -5.78 7.42
C MET A 101 -2.38 -4.78 8.56
N SER A 102 -3.55 -4.74 9.20
CA SER A 102 -3.79 -3.90 10.36
C SER A 102 -4.43 -4.71 11.47
N GLY A 103 -4.20 -4.31 12.72
CA GLY A 103 -4.77 -4.98 13.89
C GLY A 103 -4.73 -4.07 15.11
N ILE A 104 -5.30 -4.54 16.21
CA ILE A 104 -5.38 -3.85 17.49
C ILE A 104 -4.46 -4.56 18.48
N ALA A 105 -3.42 -3.86 18.92
CA ALA A 105 -2.53 -4.33 19.96
C ALA A 105 -3.26 -4.31 21.31
N ILE A 106 -3.16 -5.39 22.06
CA ILE A 106 -3.78 -5.56 23.37
C ILE A 106 -2.76 -6.04 24.40
N ARG A 107 -3.07 -5.78 25.66
CA ARG A 107 -2.42 -6.35 26.84
C ARG A 107 -3.48 -7.05 27.68
N PHE A 108 -3.21 -8.22 28.20
CA PHE A 108 -4.09 -8.88 29.15
C PHE A 108 -3.98 -8.21 30.52
N ASN A 109 -5.13 -7.94 31.13
CA ASN A 109 -5.20 -7.48 32.51
C ASN A 109 -5.04 -8.73 33.38
N LYS A 110 -3.85 -8.91 33.96
CA LYS A 110 -3.57 -9.98 34.92
C LYS A 110 -4.28 -9.74 36.25
#